data_AF-A0A4R6T4F9-F1
#
_entry.id   AF-A0A4R6T4F9-F1
#
_cell.length_a   1.000
_cell.length_b   1.000
_cell.length_c   1.000
_cell.angle_alpha   90.00
_cell.angle_beta   90.00
_cell.angle_gamma   90.00
#
_symmetry.space_group_name_H-M   'P 1'
#
loop_
_entity.id
_entity.type
_entity.pdbx_description
1 polymer ?
#
loop_
_entity_poly.entity_id
_entity_poly.type
_entity_poly.pdbx_seq_one_letter_code
_entity_poly.pdbx_strand_id
1 'polypeptide(L)'
;MKKWMIGAAFLVFTSLGVTAQQQSKTPPSPEERAQRMTERMAEKLGLSEEQKKQIYEVNLENAAKRQTEMEAQKAERQAKQAEMKAQEEKINQILTEEQRKQWEEIKMENRDRRRPGGQVHDRGEIRRGPRGGNN
;
A
#
# COMPACT_ATOMS: atom_id res chain seq x y z
N MET A 1 -10.48 -69.97 -9.73
CA MET A 1 -11.76 -69.34 -10.14
C MET A 1 -12.20 -68.46 -8.98
N LYS A 2 -12.59 -67.19 -9.07
CA LYS A 2 -13.13 -66.34 -10.14
C LYS A 2 -12.82 -64.87 -9.75
N LYS A 3 -12.51 -64.03 -10.75
CA LYS A 3 -12.25 -62.59 -10.62
C LYS A 3 -13.51 -61.84 -10.19
N TRP A 4 -13.38 -60.88 -9.27
CA TRP A 4 -14.24 -59.68 -9.21
C TRP A 4 -13.38 -58.48 -8.82
N MET A 5 -13.03 -57.69 -9.84
CA MET A 5 -12.60 -56.31 -9.71
C MET A 5 -13.85 -55.44 -9.59
N ILE A 6 -13.95 -54.61 -8.54
CA ILE A 6 -14.76 -53.39 -8.58
C ILE A 6 -13.95 -52.31 -7.85
N GLY A 7 -13.41 -51.38 -8.64
CA GLY A 7 -12.73 -50.19 -8.13
C GLY A 7 -13.76 -49.24 -7.53
N ALA A 8 -13.63 -48.97 -6.23
CA ALA A 8 -14.30 -47.86 -5.58
C ALA A 8 -13.35 -46.65 -5.64
N ALA A 9 -13.60 -45.75 -6.59
CA ALA A 9 -12.96 -44.45 -6.61
C ALA A 9 -13.44 -43.65 -5.39
N PHE A 10 -12.66 -43.65 -4.31
CA PHE A 10 -12.88 -42.80 -3.15
C PHE A 10 -12.57 -41.35 -3.52
N LEU A 11 -13.63 -40.60 -3.83
CA LEU A 11 -13.68 -39.15 -3.81
C LEU A 11 -13.48 -38.65 -2.38
N VAL A 12 -12.29 -38.18 -2.00
CA VAL A 12 -12.10 -37.10 -1.02
C VAL A 12 -10.74 -36.42 -1.29
N PHE A 13 -10.73 -35.29 -2.00
CA PHE A 13 -9.64 -34.31 -1.85
C PHE A 13 -10.26 -33.00 -1.37
N THR A 14 -10.25 -32.91 -0.04
CA THR A 14 -10.19 -31.72 0.80
C THR A 14 -10.27 -30.37 0.10
N SER A 15 -11.33 -29.65 0.44
CA SER A 15 -11.45 -28.20 0.32
C SER A 15 -10.17 -27.51 0.83
N LEU A 16 -9.35 -27.02 -0.09
CA LEU A 16 -8.43 -25.93 0.22
C LEU A 16 -9.30 -24.69 0.45
N GLY A 17 -9.73 -24.51 1.69
CA GLY A 17 -10.18 -23.21 2.16
C GLY A 17 -9.01 -22.26 2.00
N VAL A 18 -9.01 -21.48 0.91
CA VAL A 18 -8.22 -20.25 0.83
C VAL A 18 -8.79 -19.34 1.90
N THR A 19 -8.27 -19.49 3.12
CA THR A 19 -8.38 -18.43 4.10
C THR A 19 -7.51 -17.32 3.52
N ALA A 20 -8.16 -16.36 2.85
CA ALA A 20 -7.57 -15.06 2.59
C ALA A 20 -7.24 -14.51 3.97
N GLN A 21 -5.99 -14.75 4.40
CA GLN A 21 -5.51 -14.49 5.73
C GLN A 21 -5.89 -13.05 6.05
N GLN A 22 -6.79 -12.88 7.02
CA GLN A 22 -7.18 -11.61 7.59
C GLN A 22 -5.90 -11.04 8.22
N GLN A 23 -5.09 -10.39 7.40
CA GLN A 23 -3.87 -9.73 7.82
C GLN A 23 -4.29 -8.76 8.91
N SER A 24 -3.73 -8.97 10.10
CA SER A 24 -3.95 -8.08 11.24
C SER A 24 -3.81 -6.64 10.76
N LYS A 25 -4.79 -5.79 11.07
CA LYS A 25 -4.78 -4.35 10.71
C LYS A 25 -3.64 -3.59 11.40
N THR A 26 -2.91 -4.24 12.29
CA THR A 26 -1.74 -3.70 12.97
C THR A 26 -0.55 -3.72 12.01
N PRO A 27 0.10 -2.57 11.76
CA PRO A 27 1.35 -2.55 11.02
C PRO A 27 2.36 -3.50 11.68
N PRO A 28 3.14 -4.28 10.90
CA PRO A 28 4.14 -5.17 11.47
C PRO A 28 5.23 -4.36 12.17
N SER A 29 5.81 -4.93 13.23
CA SER A 29 6.91 -4.30 13.98
C SER A 29 8.18 -4.18 13.13
N PRO A 30 9.15 -3.34 13.52
CA PRO A 30 10.46 -3.27 12.85
C PRO A 30 11.14 -4.63 12.76
N GLU A 31 11.09 -5.43 13.82
CA GLU A 31 11.69 -6.77 13.92
C GLU A 31 11.01 -7.74 12.95
N GLU A 32 9.67 -7.77 12.95
CA GLU A 32 8.91 -8.61 12.03
C GLU A 32 9.18 -8.25 10.56
N ARG A 33 9.31 -6.95 10.26
CA ARG A 33 9.66 -6.48 8.92
C ARG A 33 11.07 -6.91 8.55
N ALA A 34 12.03 -6.71 9.44
CA ALA A 34 13.42 -7.06 9.23
C ALA A 34 13.60 -8.55 9.01
N GLN A 35 12.91 -9.37 9.80
CA GLN A 35 12.89 -10.82 9.66
C GLN A 35 12.34 -11.23 8.29
N ARG A 36 11.14 -10.77 7.92
CA ARG A 36 10.53 -11.12 6.61
C ARG A 36 11.41 -10.69 5.43
N MET A 37 12.03 -9.52 5.52
CA MET A 37 12.95 -9.05 4.47
C MET A 37 14.20 -9.93 4.37
N THR A 38 14.75 -10.32 5.52
CA THR A 38 15.92 -11.20 5.59
C THR A 38 15.60 -12.59 5.05
N GLU A 39 14.49 -13.19 5.47
CA GLU A 39 14.04 -14.50 5.00
C GLU A 39 13.80 -14.51 3.48
N ARG A 40 13.16 -13.46 2.95
CA ARG A 40 12.95 -13.32 1.51
C ARG A 40 14.27 -13.19 0.74
N MET A 41 15.24 -12.46 1.27
CA MET A 41 16.57 -12.36 0.66
C MET A 41 17.34 -13.67 0.76
N ALA A 42 17.25 -14.34 1.90
CA ALA A 42 17.84 -15.65 2.14
C ALA A 42 17.36 -16.68 1.13
N GLU A 43 16.05 -16.76 0.92
CA GLU A 43 15.44 -17.69 -0.03
C GLU A 43 15.85 -17.36 -1.47
N LYS A 44 15.80 -16.08 -1.87
CA LYS A 44 16.09 -15.67 -3.24
C LYS A 44 17.56 -15.75 -3.63
N LEU A 45 18.46 -15.57 -2.67
CA LEU A 45 19.90 -15.45 -2.92
C LEU A 45 20.70 -16.64 -2.38
N GLY A 46 20.06 -17.58 -1.68
CA GLY A 46 20.74 -18.72 -1.08
C GLY A 46 21.74 -18.32 0.01
N LEU A 47 21.35 -17.38 0.89
CA LEU A 47 22.27 -16.83 1.90
C LEU A 47 22.64 -17.86 2.97
N SER A 48 23.92 -17.84 3.39
CA SER A 48 24.39 -18.59 4.56
C SER A 48 23.84 -17.99 5.86
N GLU A 49 23.89 -18.76 6.96
CA GLU A 49 23.42 -18.28 8.27
C GLU A 49 24.16 -17.02 8.74
N GLU A 50 25.46 -16.93 8.48
CA GLU A 50 26.25 -15.75 8.84
C GLU A 50 25.81 -14.52 8.04
N GLN A 51 25.54 -14.69 6.74
CA GLN A 51 25.03 -13.62 5.88
C GLN A 51 23.62 -13.19 6.30
N LYS A 52 22.75 -14.14 6.68
CA LYS A 52 21.41 -13.82 7.19
C LYS A 52 21.47 -12.96 8.43
N LYS A 53 22.37 -13.26 9.38
CA LYS A 53 22.54 -12.47 10.60
C LYS A 53 22.96 -11.03 10.30
N GLN A 54 23.97 -10.84 9.45
CA GLN A 54 24.42 -9.50 9.04
C GLN A 54 23.32 -8.72 8.32
N ILE A 55 22.60 -9.37 7.41
CA ILE A 55 21.50 -8.75 6.66
C ILE A 55 20.31 -8.43 7.57
N TYR A 56 20.03 -9.26 8.57
CA TYR A 56 19.00 -8.99 9.57
C TYR A 56 19.29 -7.72 10.34
N GLU A 57 20.52 -7.53 10.83
CA GLU A 57 20.94 -6.33 11.55
C GLU A 57 20.74 -5.06 10.69
N VAL A 58 21.17 -5.10 9.43
CA VAL A 58 20.95 -4.00 8.47
C VAL A 58 19.47 -3.72 8.24
N ASN A 59 18.66 -4.77 8.07
CA ASN A 59 17.22 -4.60 7.87
C ASN A 59 16.52 -4.07 9.10
N LEU A 60 16.96 -4.46 10.29
CA LEU A 60 16.40 -4.00 11.56
C LEU A 60 16.65 -2.51 11.75
N GLU A 61 17.88 -2.05 11.54
CA GLU A 61 18.21 -0.63 11.60
C GLU A 61 17.36 0.19 10.62
N ASN A 62 17.25 -0.30 9.37
CA ASN A 62 16.43 0.36 8.35
C ASN A 62 14.93 0.35 8.69
N ALA A 63 14.43 -0.73 9.26
CA ALA A 63 13.03 -0.84 9.67
C ALA A 63 12.71 0.11 10.84
N ALA A 64 13.63 0.25 11.80
CA ALA A 64 13.50 1.18 12.91
C ALA A 64 13.49 2.64 12.41
N LYS A 65 14.44 3.03 11.54
CA LYS A 65 14.46 4.38 10.93
C LYS A 65 13.15 4.70 10.21
N ARG A 66 12.67 3.77 9.39
CA ARG A 66 11.37 3.92 8.68
C ARG A 66 10.20 4.04 9.64
N GLN A 67 10.22 3.33 10.78
CA GLN A 67 9.16 3.43 11.78
C GLN A 67 9.10 4.84 12.36
N THR A 68 10.24 5.41 12.76
CA THR A 68 10.33 6.78 13.25
C THR A 68 9.88 7.81 12.21
N GLU A 69 10.30 7.66 10.95
CA GLU A 69 9.86 8.54 9.86
C GLU A 69 8.34 8.48 9.64
N MET A 70 7.75 7.28 9.65
CA MET A 70 6.30 7.13 9.50
C MET A 70 5.52 7.78 10.64
N GLU A 71 6.03 7.69 11.86
CA GLU A 71 5.45 8.32 13.04
C GLU A 71 5.51 9.85 12.94
N ALA A 72 6.67 10.40 12.55
CA ALA A 72 6.82 11.84 12.30
C ALA A 72 5.87 12.33 11.22
N GLN A 73 5.80 11.64 10.08
CA GLN A 73 4.86 11.98 9.01
C GLN A 73 3.40 11.84 9.46
N LYS A 74 3.07 10.89 10.34
CA LYS A 74 1.71 10.74 10.89
C LYS A 74 1.35 11.97 11.72
N ALA A 75 2.25 12.44 12.57
CA ALA A 75 2.04 13.65 13.37
C ALA A 75 1.87 14.88 12.47
N GLU A 76 2.73 15.05 11.47
CA GLU A 76 2.62 16.15 10.50
C GLU A 76 1.28 16.12 9.74
N ARG A 77 0.88 14.94 9.25
CA ARG A 77 -0.42 14.77 8.58
C ARG A 77 -1.60 15.13 9.49
N GLN A 78 -1.53 14.75 10.77
CA GLN A 78 -2.56 15.09 11.75
C GLN A 78 -2.63 16.60 12.00
N ALA A 79 -1.49 17.27 12.15
CA ALA A 79 -1.42 18.72 12.33
C ALA A 79 -2.02 19.45 11.12
N LYS A 80 -1.60 19.07 9.90
CA LYS A 80 -2.15 19.64 8.66
C LYS A 80 -3.65 19.39 8.51
N GLN A 81 -4.13 18.21 8.91
CA GLN A 81 -5.57 17.91 8.88
C GLN A 81 -6.35 18.82 9.85
N ALA A 82 -5.81 19.08 11.03
CA ALA A 82 -6.43 19.99 11.99
C ALA A 82 -6.47 21.44 11.45
N GLU A 83 -5.38 21.91 10.85
CA GLU A 83 -5.32 23.23 10.21
C GLU A 83 -6.35 23.38 9.09
N MET A 84 -6.43 22.39 8.18
CA MET A 84 -7.42 22.40 7.10
C MET A 84 -8.86 22.44 7.63
N LYS A 85 -9.17 21.69 8.70
CA LYS A 85 -10.49 21.73 9.34
C LYS A 85 -10.80 23.10 9.94
N ALA A 86 -9.85 23.69 10.66
CA ALA A 86 -10.02 25.01 11.25
C ALA A 86 -10.20 26.11 10.18
N GLN A 87 -9.47 26.00 9.06
CA GLN A 87 -9.66 26.88 7.91
C GLN A 87 -11.05 26.71 7.30
N GLU A 88 -11.49 25.47 7.13
CA GLU A 88 -12.80 25.14 6.57
C GLU A 88 -13.94 25.69 7.43
N GLU A 89 -13.84 25.58 8.76
CA GLU A 89 -14.82 26.16 9.69
C GLU A 89 -14.92 27.68 9.52
N LYS A 90 -13.78 28.38 9.41
CA LYS A 90 -13.78 29.83 9.16
C LYS A 90 -14.43 30.20 7.82
N ILE A 91 -14.16 29.42 6.78
CA ILE A 91 -14.80 29.61 5.47
C ILE A 91 -16.32 29.41 5.59
N ASN A 92 -16.76 28.33 6.24
CA ASN A 92 -18.17 28.01 6.39
C ASN A 92 -18.97 29.07 7.18
N GLN A 93 -18.32 29.80 8.08
CA GLN A 93 -18.93 30.95 8.79
C GLN A 93 -19.16 32.17 7.89
N ILE A 94 -18.36 32.34 6.82
CA ILE A 94 -18.47 33.46 5.88
C ILE A 94 -19.51 33.16 4.79
N LEU A 95 -19.62 31.89 4.38
CA LEU A 95 -20.50 31.48 3.29
C LEU A 95 -21.99 31.51 3.69
N THR A 96 -22.85 31.88 2.74
CA THR A 96 -24.30 31.64 2.86
C THR A 96 -24.62 30.15 2.73
N GLU A 97 -25.85 29.75 3.07
CA GLU A 97 -26.25 28.33 2.99
C GLU A 97 -26.14 27.76 1.57
N GLU A 98 -26.54 28.54 0.56
CA GLU A 98 -26.45 28.15 -0.84
C GLU A 98 -24.99 28.02 -1.29
N GLN A 99 -24.12 28.95 -0.87
CA GLN A 99 -22.69 28.90 -1.18
C GLN A 99 -21.99 27.72 -0.48
N ARG A 100 -22.40 27.34 0.74
CA ARG A 100 -21.88 26.14 1.43
C ARG A 100 -22.18 24.85 0.67
N LYS A 101 -23.39 24.72 0.09
CA LYS A 101 -23.75 23.54 -0.71
C LYS A 101 -22.84 23.42 -1.94
N GLN A 102 -22.64 24.53 -2.66
CA GLN A 102 -21.71 24.57 -3.80
C GLN A 102 -20.26 24.27 -3.39
N TRP A 103 -19.82 24.79 -2.24
CA TRP A 103 -18.48 24.55 -1.72
C TRP A 103 -18.22 23.07 -1.38
N GLU A 104 -19.19 22.38 -0.77
CA GLU A 104 -19.06 20.94 -0.48
C GLU A 104 -19.04 20.10 -1.76
N GLU A 105 -19.82 20.44 -2.78
CA GLU A 105 -19.76 19.79 -4.10
C GLU A 105 -18.37 19.92 -4.73
N ILE A 106 -17.78 21.12 -4.71
CA ILE A 106 -16.41 21.38 -5.19
C ILE A 106 -15.39 20.55 -4.39
N LYS A 107 -15.56 20.41 -3.07
CA LYS A 107 -14.66 19.60 -2.22
C LYS A 107 -14.77 18.11 -2.55
N MET A 108 -15.97 17.59 -2.77
CA MET A 108 -16.19 16.19 -3.13
C MET A 108 -15.58 15.87 -4.50
N GLU A 109 -15.81 16.71 -5.51
CA GLU A 109 -15.22 16.54 -6.84
C GLU A 109 -13.68 16.53 -6.79
N ASN A 110 -13.10 17.46 -6.04
CA ASN A 110 -11.65 17.54 -5.86
C ASN A 110 -11.07 16.34 -5.09
N ARG A 111 -11.84 15.73 -4.18
CA ARG A 111 -11.43 14.51 -3.46
C ARG A 111 -11.41 13.30 -4.38
N ASP A 112 -12.39 13.16 -5.26
CA ASP A 112 -12.46 12.02 -6.19
C ASP A 112 -11.36 12.09 -7.26
N ARG A 113 -10.97 13.29 -7.70
CA ARG A 113 -9.80 13.50 -8.56
C ARG A 113 -8.46 13.15 -7.91
N ARG A 114 -8.39 13.10 -6.57
CA ARG A 114 -7.15 12.85 -5.78
C ARG A 114 -7.01 11.42 -5.25
N ARG A 115 -7.95 10.51 -5.55
CA ARG A 115 -7.86 9.11 -5.06
C ARG A 115 -6.60 8.41 -5.62
N PRO A 116 -5.78 7.75 -4.78
CA PRO A 116 -4.65 6.94 -5.24
C PRO A 116 -5.21 5.70 -5.95
N GLY A 117 -5.23 5.75 -7.28
CA GLY A 117 -5.94 4.81 -8.14
C GLY A 117 -6.66 5.48 -9.31
N GLY A 118 -6.78 6.82 -9.29
CA GLY A 118 -7.13 7.60 -10.47
C GLY A 118 -6.05 7.44 -11.53
N GLN A 119 -6.46 6.96 -12.70
CA GLN A 119 -5.63 6.83 -13.89
C GLN A 119 -4.71 8.06 -13.99
N VAL A 120 -3.40 7.81 -14.02
CA VAL A 120 -2.46 8.76 -14.59
C VAL A 120 -2.97 8.98 -16.00
N HIS A 121 -3.72 10.07 -16.24
CA HIS A 121 -3.92 10.53 -17.60
C HIS A 121 -2.52 10.73 -18.14
N ASP A 122 -2.20 9.87 -19.10
CA ASP A 122 -0.93 9.73 -19.75
C ASP A 122 -0.31 11.10 -19.95
N ARG A 123 0.67 11.48 -19.11
CA ARG A 123 1.43 12.72 -19.29
C ARG A 123 2.46 12.52 -20.41
N GLY A 124 2.11 11.72 -21.42
CA GLY A 124 2.86 11.42 -22.64
C GLY A 124 2.63 12.44 -23.75
N GLU A 125 1.67 13.36 -23.63
CA GLU A 125 1.36 14.34 -24.69
C GLU A 125 1.81 15.78 -24.39
N ILE A 126 2.79 15.97 -23.51
CA ILE A 126 3.59 17.21 -23.57
C ILE A 126 4.62 17.05 -24.70
N ARG A 127 4.14 17.30 -25.92
CA ARG A 127 4.88 17.83 -27.08
C ARG A 127 6.37 17.43 -27.15
N ARG A 128 6.66 16.20 -27.57
CA ARG A 128 7.83 15.97 -28.43
C ARG A 128 7.50 16.49 -29.82
N GLY A 129 7.73 17.78 -30.04
CA GLY A 129 7.80 18.32 -31.41
C GLY A 129 8.86 17.54 -32.20
N PRO A 130 8.72 17.39 -33.53
CA PRO A 130 9.69 16.67 -34.32
C PRO A 130 11.03 17.40 -34.21
N ARG A 131 12.01 16.80 -33.52
CA ARG A 131 13.42 17.15 -33.74
C ARG A 131 13.72 16.73 -35.17
N GLY A 132 13.52 17.68 -36.08
CA GLY A 132 14.00 17.59 -37.45
C GLY A 132 15.50 17.34 -37.41
N GLY A 133 15.90 16.16 -37.86
CA GLY A 133 17.24 15.96 -38.36
C GLY A 133 17.34 16.69 -39.70
N ASN A 134 18.28 17.64 -39.79
CA ASN A 134 18.93 17.93 -41.04
C ASN A 134 20.28 18.64 -40.80
N ASN A 135 21.28 18.14 -41.53
CA ASN A 135 22.71 18.51 -41.62
C ASN A 135 23.59 18.27 -40.38
#